data_AF-A0A645IUD2-F1
#
_entry.id   AF-A0A645IUD2-F1
#
_cell.length_a   1.000
_cell.length_b   1.000
_cell.length_c   1.000
_cell.angle_alpha   90.00
_cell.angle_beta   90.00
_cell.angle_gamma   90.00
#
_symmetry.space_group_name_H-M   'P 1'
#
loop_
_entity.id
_entity.type
_entity.pdbx_description
1 polymer ?
#
loop_
_entity_poly.entity_id
_entity_poly.type
_entity_poly.pdbx_seq_one_letter_code
_entity_poly.pdbx_strand_id
1 'polypeptide(L)' 'MHDYASFSPLFGEDVYAALSLDACLKRRVSFGATAPDSVRRQIDWVREQIPQA' A
#
# COMPACT_ATOMS: atom_id res chain seq x y z
N MET A 1 -18.87 -0.28 19.84
CA MET A 1 -18.08 -0.05 18.62
C MET A 1 -18.86 0.95 17.79
N HIS A 2 -18.33 2.14 17.56
CA HIS A 2 -19.07 3.21 16.88
C HIS A 2 -18.94 3.01 15.36
N ASP A 3 -20.06 3.03 14.65
CA ASP A 3 -20.12 2.97 13.19
C ASP A 3 -19.43 4.21 12.58
N TYR A 4 -18.58 4.03 11.57
CA TYR A 4 -17.88 5.15 10.93
C TYR A 4 -18.86 6.14 10.27
N ALA A 5 -20.01 5.67 9.81
CA ALA A 5 -21.05 6.51 9.20
C ALA A 5 -21.61 7.57 10.18
N SER A 6 -21.51 7.35 11.51
CA SER A 6 -21.98 8.34 12.49
C SER A 6 -21.12 9.61 12.54
N PHE A 7 -19.85 9.52 12.11
CA PHE A 7 -18.92 10.65 12.10
C PHE A 7 -19.07 11.49 10.84
N SER A 8 -19.46 10.89 9.72
CA SER A 8 -19.70 11.59 8.45
C SER A 8 -20.49 10.69 7.50
N PRO A 9 -21.47 11.25 6.74
CA PRO A 9 -22.18 10.51 5.71
C PRO A 9 -21.30 10.08 4.53
N LEU A 10 -20.05 10.56 4.47
CA LEU A 10 -19.07 10.13 3.46
C LEU A 10 -18.42 8.78 3.79
N PHE A 11 -18.51 8.30 5.04
CA PHE A 11 -17.97 6.99 5.41
C PHE A 11 -19.00 5.90 5.12
N GLY A 12 -18.77 5.13 4.06
CA GLY A 12 -19.54 3.93 3.72
C GLY A 12 -18.81 2.64 4.06
N GLU A 13 -19.37 1.51 3.65
CA GLU A 13 -18.80 0.17 3.88
C GLU A 13 -17.41 -0.04 3.25
N ASP A 14 -17.07 0.75 2.23
CA ASP A 14 -15.79 0.70 1.53
C ASP A 14 -14.60 1.06 2.43
N VAL A 15 -14.84 1.83 3.50
CA VAL A 15 -13.81 2.20 4.48
C VAL A 15 -13.19 0.96 5.14
N TYR A 16 -14.00 -0.05 5.46
CA TYR A 16 -13.53 -1.26 6.12
C TYR A 16 -12.60 -2.08 5.21
N ALA A 17 -12.92 -2.15 3.92
CA ALA A 17 -12.03 -2.77 2.93
C ALA A 17 -10.74 -1.96 2.73
N ALA A 18 -10.85 -0.63 2.69
CA ALA A 18 -9.72 0.27 2.49
C ALA A 18 -8.71 0.27 3.65
N LEU A 19 -9.17 0.00 4.88
CA LEU A 19 -8.34 -0.05 6.08
C LEU A 19 -7.56 -1.36 6.27
N SER A 20 -7.80 -2.39 5.45
CA SER A 20 -6.97 -3.60 5.49
C SER A 20 -5.50 -3.27 5.20
N LEU A 21 -4.57 -3.92 5.90
CA LEU A 21 -3.13 -3.66 5.73
C LEU A 21 -2.68 -3.89 4.28
N ASP A 22 -3.22 -4.92 3.63
CA ASP A 22 -2.95 -5.23 2.23
C ASP A 22 -3.43 -4.09 1.29
N ALA A 23 -4.68 -3.63 1.44
CA ALA A 23 -5.19 -2.51 0.62
C ALA A 23 -4.44 -1.19 0.91
N CYS A 24 -4.05 -0.96 2.17
CA CYS A 24 -3.24 0.19 2.57
C CYS A 24 -1.89 0.21 1.84
N LEU A 25 -1.17 -0.92 1.85
CA LEU A 25 0.16 -1.03 1.24
C LEU A 25 0.09 -0.97 -0.29
N LYS A 26 -0.88 -1.65 -0.91
CA LYS A 26 -1.06 -1.64 -2.38
C LYS A 26 -1.27 -0.24 -2.95
N ARG A 27 -1.81 0.70 -2.17
CA ARG A 27 -2.02 2.10 -2.59
C ARG A 27 -0.76 2.98 -2.52
N ARG A 28 0.31 2.52 -1.88
CA ARG A 28 1.58 3.28 -1.74
C ARG A 28 2.45 3.06 -2.98
N VAL A 29 2.04 3.63 -4.12
CA VAL A 29 2.59 3.34 -5.46
C VAL A 29 3.60 4.36 -6.00
N SER A 30 3.80 5.49 -5.31
CA SER A 30 4.81 6.48 -5.70
C SER A 30 6.20 5.83 -5.84
N PHE A 31 7.09 6.47 -6.59
CA PHE A 31 8.46 6.00 -6.73
C PHE A 31 9.11 5.87 -5.34
N GLY A 32 9.73 4.71 -5.06
CA GLY A 32 10.32 4.39 -3.76
C GLY A 32 9.34 4.00 -2.63
N ALA A 33 8.04 3.90 -2.90
CA ALA A 33 7.05 3.57 -1.88
C ALA A 33 6.94 2.05 -1.60
N THR A 34 6.06 1.68 -0.66
CA THR A 34 5.97 0.34 -0.07
C THR A 34 5.01 -0.63 -0.75
N ALA A 35 4.34 -0.24 -1.85
CA ALA A 35 3.54 -1.20 -2.60
C ALA A 35 4.40 -2.39 -3.06
N PRO A 36 3.86 -3.62 -3.09
CA PRO A 36 4.62 -4.81 -3.49
C PRO A 36 5.36 -4.66 -4.81
N ASP A 37 4.75 -4.03 -5.81
CA ASP A 37 5.38 -3.78 -7.12
C ASP A 37 6.47 -2.70 -7.06
N SER A 38 6.32 -1.71 -6.17
CA SER A 38 7.38 -0.73 -5.92
C SER A 38 8.58 -1.38 -5.24
N VAL A 39 8.36 -2.25 -4.25
CA VAL A 39 9.43 -2.98 -3.57
C VAL A 39 10.10 -3.98 -4.53
N ARG A 40 9.34 -4.67 -5.39
CA ARG A 40 9.91 -5.57 -6.40
C ARG A 40 10.84 -4.82 -7.36
N ARG A 41 10.40 -3.67 -7.89
CA ARG A 41 11.25 -2.79 -8.73
C ARG A 41 12.52 -2.33 -7.99
N GLN A 42 12.41 -2.01 -6.70
CA GLN A 42 13.57 -1.62 -5.90
C GLN A 42 14.56 -2.78 -5.72
N ILE A 43 14.06 -3.99 -5.43
CA ILE A 43 14.89 -5.19 -5.31
C ILE A 43 15.62 -5.46 -6.63
N ASP A 44 14.91 -5.40 -7.75
CA ASP A 44 15.49 -5.65 -9.07
C ASP A 44 16.56 -4.61 -9.40
N TRP A 45 16.30 -3.33 -9.14
CA TRP A 45 17.30 -2.27 -9.29
C TRP A 45 18.55 -2.52 -8.44
N VAL A 46 18.39 -2.88 -7.16
CA VAL A 46 19.54 -3.18 -6.27
C VAL A 46 20.35 -4.36 -6.80
N ARG A 47 19.68 -5.41 -7.30
CA ARG A 47 20.35 -6.59 -7.86
C ARG A 47 21.22 -6.25 -9.07
N GLU A 48 20.79 -5.31 -9.91
CA GLU A 48 21.58 -4.81 -11.05
C GLU A 48 22.85 -4.08 -10.60
N GLN A 49 22.86 -3.49 -9.40
CA GLN A 49 24.02 -2.77 -8.86
C GLN A 49 25.04 -3.69 -8.17
N ILE A 50 24.68 -4.94 -7.86
CA ILE A 50 25.56 -5.88 -7.16
C ILE A 50 26.40 -6.63 -8.21
N PRO A 51 27.73 -6.52 -8.19
CA PRO A 51 28.59 -7.33 -9.05
C PRO A 51 28.33 -8.82 -8.80
N GLN A 52 28.13 -9.58 -9.86
CA GLN A 52 28.05 -11.04 -9.74
C GLN A 52 29.44 -11.56 -9.38
N ALA A 53 29.52 -12.39 -8.33
CA ALA A 53 30.75 -13.01 -7.87
C ALA A 53 31.26 -14.09 -8.83
#